data_AF-A0A6B0T0G1-F1
#
_entry.id   AF-A0A6B0T0G1-F1
#
_cell.length_a   1.000
_cell.length_b   1.000
_cell.length_c   1.000
_cell.angle_alpha   90.00
_cell.angle_beta   90.00
_cell.angle_gamma   90.00
#
_symmetry.space_group_name_H-M   'P 1'
#
loop_
_entity.id
_entity.type
_entity.pdbx_description
1 polymer ?
#
loop_
_entity_poly.entity_id
_entity_poly.type
_entity_poly.pdbx_seq_one_letter_code
_entity_poly.pdbx_strand_id
1 'polypeptide(L)'
;MSNQADSGSEASEASSQDAIQINESGDTLPVVEVLTGRGVILGKSGSGKSNTASVVVEELLEDGYPVLIVDVDGEYFGLKEEYELLHLGADEECDLQVGAEHAEKIAELTLEENIPVILDVSGYLHEEDQKELIKEVGRHLFAKEKKLKKPFLFLIEEIHEYIPESGLDDAGQMLIKIAKRGRKHGLGLCGISQRPADVKKDFITQCDWHVWHRLTWENDTKVVRRVLGSEYAEMVKDLDDGEAILHTDWNDQIRRVQFRRKYTFDAGATPGLEEIERPDLKSVSNDILSELETISERKQAEQSEIERLRSELEAREERISELQEELERSRDVSDLAERFTEALVEADGQGATSETIEDTVEEIREEKNEQIRSLQEENQELRQENQELRNRVQELEQTADHVESVEALNENIEEVSEAYLRLGEALGLDPQENEIEQLRERVETLQKELSAQSNTPTEQPSETAEGSVHTYQEFLSDEAIQDKITSAKDEATSPRYVEGVITAIMAHNEPVTYEQIADELNISSTGHVASAVNALHSRDVVTKSKNGRVTEVDLNIDDLGEIRAAAARRAASEELMSSI
;
A
#
# COMPACT_ATOMS: atom_id res chain seq x y z
N MET A 1 74.97 7.26 -37.58
CA MET A 1 74.15 6.33 -36.77
C MET A 1 72.86 7.06 -36.49
N SER A 2 71.85 6.73 -37.29
CA SER A 2 70.48 7.21 -37.18
C SER A 2 69.82 6.41 -36.06
N ASN A 3 69.11 7.06 -35.14
CA ASN A 3 68.14 6.36 -34.29
C ASN A 3 66.80 7.07 -34.50
N GLN A 4 65.98 6.45 -35.35
CA GLN A 4 64.57 6.79 -35.52
C GLN A 4 63.85 6.41 -34.24
N ALA A 5 63.10 7.37 -33.69
CA ALA A 5 62.11 7.10 -32.66
C ALA A 5 60.94 6.37 -33.34
N ASP A 6 60.69 5.16 -32.88
CA ASP A 6 59.54 4.34 -33.20
C ASP A 6 58.33 4.89 -32.43
N SER A 7 57.42 5.56 -33.15
CA SER A 7 56.11 5.93 -32.64
C SER A 7 55.18 4.73 -32.84
N GLY A 8 55.34 3.73 -31.99
CA GLY A 8 54.39 2.63 -31.85
C GLY A 8 53.15 3.12 -31.12
N SER A 9 52.01 2.97 -31.78
CA SER A 9 50.67 3.24 -31.28
C SER A 9 50.36 2.44 -30.00
N GLU A 10 50.29 3.12 -28.86
CA GLU A 10 49.40 2.72 -27.77
C GLU A 10 47.97 3.13 -28.19
N ALA A 11 47.40 2.37 -29.13
CA ALA A 11 45.96 2.22 -29.18
C ALA A 11 45.62 1.34 -27.97
N SER A 12 45.09 1.96 -26.92
CA SER A 12 44.54 1.28 -25.77
C SER A 12 43.57 0.20 -26.25
N GLU A 13 43.87 -1.06 -25.93
CA GLU A 13 42.88 -2.13 -25.88
C GLU A 13 41.77 -1.67 -24.93
N ALA A 14 40.67 -1.15 -25.49
CA ALA A 14 39.43 -0.96 -24.75
C ALA A 14 38.91 -2.36 -24.41
N SER A 15 38.70 -2.64 -23.13
CA SER A 15 38.19 -3.91 -22.63
C SER A 15 36.83 -4.23 -23.24
N SER A 16 36.59 -5.51 -23.50
CA SER A 16 35.36 -6.10 -24.05
C SER A 16 34.11 -5.97 -23.15
N GLN A 17 34.08 -5.07 -22.17
CA GLN A 17 33.06 -4.97 -21.11
C GLN A 17 32.00 -3.87 -21.32
N ASP A 18 32.11 -3.10 -22.41
CA ASP A 18 31.26 -1.93 -22.65
C ASP A 18 30.22 -2.14 -23.78
N ALA A 19 30.14 -3.35 -24.35
CA ALA A 19 29.35 -3.62 -25.54
C ALA A 19 28.74 -5.03 -25.56
N ILE A 20 27.42 -5.10 -25.72
CA ILE A 20 26.63 -6.33 -25.88
C ILE A 20 26.79 -6.84 -27.30
N GLN A 21 27.28 -8.06 -27.49
CA GLN A 21 27.43 -8.66 -28.81
C GLN A 21 26.14 -9.32 -29.29
N ILE A 22 25.47 -8.69 -30.27
CA ILE A 22 24.14 -9.14 -30.73
C ILE A 22 24.20 -10.16 -31.88
N ASN A 23 25.34 -10.29 -32.56
CA ASN A 23 25.50 -11.24 -33.66
C ASN A 23 26.95 -11.73 -33.91
N GLU A 24 27.08 -12.71 -34.80
CA GLU A 24 28.37 -13.25 -35.23
C GLU A 24 29.17 -12.30 -36.15
N SER A 25 28.50 -11.31 -36.73
CA SER A 25 29.11 -10.34 -37.65
C SER A 25 29.84 -9.19 -36.92
N GLY A 26 29.72 -9.12 -35.59
CA GLY A 26 30.36 -8.12 -34.75
C GLY A 26 29.54 -6.85 -34.53
N ASP A 27 28.24 -6.85 -34.84
CA ASP A 27 27.36 -5.76 -34.41
C ASP A 27 27.19 -5.79 -32.89
N THR A 28 27.21 -4.61 -32.28
CA THR A 28 27.12 -4.44 -30.83
C THR A 28 26.14 -3.35 -30.42
N LEU A 29 25.72 -3.39 -29.15
CA LEU A 29 24.98 -2.34 -28.47
C LEU A 29 25.77 -1.85 -27.25
N PRO A 30 25.88 -0.55 -26.97
CA PRO A 30 26.55 -0.06 -25.76
C PRO A 30 25.78 -0.52 -24.51
N VAL A 31 26.49 -1.14 -23.57
CA VAL A 31 25.89 -1.69 -22.33
C VAL A 31 25.12 -0.61 -21.56
N VAL A 32 25.71 0.57 -21.37
CA VAL A 32 25.11 1.67 -20.60
C VAL A 32 23.81 2.17 -21.24
N GLU A 33 23.76 2.27 -22.57
CA GLU A 33 22.56 2.74 -23.27
C GLU A 33 21.42 1.71 -23.19
N VAL A 34 21.75 0.40 -23.17
CA VAL A 34 20.76 -0.66 -22.97
C VAL A 34 20.28 -0.71 -21.52
N LEU A 35 21.19 -0.63 -20.55
CA LEU A 35 20.85 -0.71 -19.13
C LEU A 35 20.08 0.50 -18.63
N THR A 36 20.38 1.71 -19.12
CA THR A 36 19.78 2.94 -18.58
C THR A 36 18.75 3.57 -19.51
N GLY A 37 18.77 3.20 -20.80
CA GLY A 37 17.86 3.73 -21.81
C GLY A 37 16.50 3.05 -21.82
N ARG A 38 15.62 3.60 -22.64
CA ARG A 38 14.34 2.99 -22.99
C ARG A 38 14.49 2.12 -24.22
N GLY A 39 14.17 0.85 -24.09
CA GLY A 39 14.18 -0.12 -25.19
C GLY A 39 12.79 -0.58 -25.59
N VAL A 40 12.63 -1.00 -26.84
CA VAL A 40 11.47 -1.79 -27.22
C VAL A 40 11.80 -2.87 -28.26
N ILE A 41 11.28 -4.08 -28.05
CA ILE A 41 11.43 -5.23 -28.96
C ILE A 41 10.05 -5.65 -29.47
N LEU A 42 9.83 -5.56 -30.78
CA LEU A 42 8.51 -5.66 -31.40
C LEU A 42 8.51 -6.65 -32.56
N GLY A 43 7.47 -7.48 -32.70
CA GLY A 43 7.40 -8.50 -33.74
C GLY A 43 6.38 -9.61 -33.49
N LYS A 44 5.85 -10.23 -34.55
CA LYS A 44 4.85 -11.30 -34.40
C LYS A 44 5.39 -12.53 -33.63
N SER A 45 4.53 -13.42 -33.16
CA SER A 45 4.95 -14.72 -32.60
C SER A 45 5.90 -15.49 -33.55
N GLY A 46 6.91 -16.14 -32.96
CA GLY A 46 7.95 -16.91 -33.66
C GLY A 46 8.96 -16.09 -34.45
N SER A 47 8.91 -14.75 -34.43
CA SER A 47 9.83 -13.91 -35.21
C SER A 47 11.23 -13.74 -34.61
N GLY A 48 11.44 -14.10 -33.34
CA GLY A 48 12.74 -13.98 -32.66
C GLY A 48 12.83 -12.91 -31.56
N LYS A 49 11.69 -12.35 -31.10
CA LYS A 49 11.65 -11.38 -29.99
C LYS A 49 12.26 -11.91 -28.69
N SER A 50 11.72 -12.99 -28.11
CA SER A 50 12.18 -13.56 -26.85
C SER A 50 13.65 -13.99 -26.94
N ASN A 51 14.07 -14.54 -28.09
CA ASN A 51 15.49 -14.83 -28.37
C ASN A 51 16.35 -13.55 -28.33
N THR A 52 15.88 -12.44 -28.91
CA THR A 52 16.63 -11.17 -28.88
C THR A 52 16.76 -10.63 -27.47
N ALA A 53 15.68 -10.65 -26.70
CA ALA A 53 15.72 -10.27 -25.29
C ALA A 53 16.67 -11.18 -24.50
N SER A 54 16.59 -12.51 -24.72
CA SER A 54 17.49 -13.48 -24.10
C SER A 54 18.96 -13.20 -24.45
N VAL A 55 19.29 -12.93 -25.72
CA VAL A 55 20.68 -12.59 -26.13
C VAL A 55 21.18 -11.34 -25.43
N VAL A 56 20.34 -10.30 -25.29
CA VAL A 56 20.71 -9.08 -24.56
C VAL A 56 20.93 -9.38 -23.08
N VAL A 57 20.03 -10.12 -22.46
CA VAL A 57 20.11 -10.50 -21.04
C VAL A 57 21.32 -11.41 -20.78
N GLU A 58 21.55 -12.42 -21.60
CA GLU A 58 22.71 -13.32 -21.57
C GLU A 58 24.03 -12.56 -21.48
N GLU A 59 24.25 -11.60 -22.38
CA GLU A 59 25.47 -10.78 -22.40
C GLU A 59 25.58 -9.90 -21.14
N LEU A 60 24.46 -9.35 -20.67
CA LEU A 60 24.43 -8.56 -19.43
C LEU A 60 24.76 -9.42 -18.21
N LEU A 61 24.21 -10.63 -18.12
CA LEU A 61 24.43 -11.56 -17.02
C LEU A 61 25.88 -12.09 -17.03
N GLU A 62 26.45 -12.36 -18.19
CA GLU A 62 27.85 -12.77 -18.35
C GLU A 62 28.81 -11.71 -17.80
N ASP A 63 28.51 -10.43 -18.04
CA ASP A 63 29.27 -9.30 -17.52
C ASP A 63 28.88 -8.90 -16.07
N GLY A 64 27.95 -9.63 -15.45
CA GLY A 64 27.53 -9.44 -14.05
C GLY A 64 26.61 -8.24 -13.81
N TYR A 65 25.95 -7.73 -14.83
CA TYR A 65 24.98 -6.65 -14.70
C TYR A 65 23.62 -7.17 -14.20
N PRO A 66 22.99 -6.43 -13.26
CA PRO A 66 21.71 -6.84 -12.70
C PRO A 66 20.57 -6.58 -13.70
N VAL A 67 19.65 -7.53 -13.79
CA VAL A 67 18.41 -7.42 -14.57
C VAL A 67 17.22 -7.92 -13.76
N LEU A 68 16.05 -7.31 -13.96
CA LEU A 68 14.77 -7.90 -13.54
C LEU A 68 13.89 -8.07 -14.76
N ILE A 69 13.36 -9.28 -14.93
CA ILE A 69 12.53 -9.68 -16.05
C ILE A 69 11.13 -9.96 -15.54
N VAL A 70 10.12 -9.29 -16.08
CA VAL A 70 8.73 -9.70 -15.92
C VAL A 70 8.41 -10.65 -17.07
N ASP A 71 8.23 -11.93 -16.71
CA ASP A 71 8.02 -13.05 -17.63
C ASP A 71 6.53 -13.41 -17.66
N VAL A 72 5.87 -13.09 -18.78
CA VAL A 72 4.42 -13.29 -18.92
C VAL A 72 4.12 -14.64 -19.55
N ASP A 73 4.98 -15.11 -20.44
CA ASP A 73 4.81 -16.38 -21.14
C ASP A 73 5.52 -17.56 -20.45
N GLY A 74 6.34 -17.31 -19.42
CA GLY A 74 7.08 -18.33 -18.66
C GLY A 74 8.26 -18.90 -19.46
N GLU A 75 8.90 -18.10 -20.32
CA GLU A 75 9.95 -18.58 -21.25
C GLU A 75 11.38 -18.33 -20.73
N TYR A 76 11.57 -17.44 -19.77
CA TYR A 76 12.90 -16.96 -19.35
C TYR A 76 13.55 -17.84 -18.30
N PHE A 77 12.82 -18.76 -17.65
CA PHE A 77 13.42 -19.71 -16.68
C PHE A 77 14.57 -20.52 -17.29
N GLY A 78 14.60 -20.69 -18.62
CA GLY A 78 15.70 -21.33 -19.35
C GLY A 78 17.07 -20.67 -19.12
N LEU A 79 17.11 -19.38 -18.72
CA LEU A 79 18.35 -18.70 -18.34
C LEU A 79 19.04 -19.37 -17.15
N LYS A 80 18.28 -20.08 -16.28
CA LYS A 80 18.84 -20.78 -15.10
C LYS A 80 19.72 -21.97 -15.44
N GLU A 81 19.74 -22.42 -16.69
CA GLU A 81 20.68 -23.44 -17.15
C GLU A 81 22.13 -22.98 -16.93
N GLU A 82 22.42 -21.72 -17.26
CA GLU A 82 23.79 -21.18 -17.21
C GLU A 82 23.97 -20.11 -16.12
N TYR A 83 22.90 -19.43 -15.69
CA TYR A 83 22.98 -18.30 -14.77
C TYR A 83 22.34 -18.57 -13.41
N GLU A 84 22.99 -18.08 -12.35
CA GLU A 84 22.41 -18.09 -11.01
C GLU A 84 21.54 -16.84 -10.84
N LEU A 85 20.23 -17.04 -10.86
CA LEU A 85 19.23 -15.98 -10.77
C LEU A 85 18.01 -16.51 -10.03
N LEU A 86 17.29 -15.59 -9.41
CA LEU A 86 16.13 -15.89 -8.58
C LEU A 86 14.85 -15.89 -9.43
N HIS A 87 14.12 -16.99 -9.42
CA HIS A 87 12.87 -17.15 -10.14
C HIS A 87 11.71 -17.10 -9.14
N LEU A 88 10.96 -16.01 -9.18
CA LEU A 88 9.87 -15.69 -8.27
C LEU A 88 8.58 -15.64 -9.07
N GLY A 89 7.48 -16.11 -8.51
CA GLY A 89 6.19 -16.04 -9.19
C GLY A 89 5.06 -16.57 -8.33
N ALA A 90 3.98 -17.06 -8.95
CA ALA A 90 2.88 -17.72 -8.23
C ALA A 90 2.91 -19.26 -8.35
N ASP A 91 3.73 -19.81 -9.26
CA ASP A 91 3.74 -21.25 -9.55
C ASP A 91 4.70 -22.03 -8.62
N GLU A 92 4.45 -23.34 -8.47
CA GLU A 92 5.29 -24.27 -7.70
C GLU A 92 6.64 -24.53 -8.39
N GLU A 93 6.76 -24.24 -9.70
CA GLU A 93 8.02 -24.33 -10.44
C GLU A 93 9.00 -23.17 -10.10
N CYS A 94 8.52 -22.11 -9.45
CA CYS A 94 9.35 -20.98 -9.00
C CYS A 94 10.19 -21.36 -7.76
N ASP A 95 11.31 -20.66 -7.54
CA ASP A 95 12.11 -20.82 -6.32
C ASP A 95 11.31 -20.42 -5.07
N LEU A 96 10.42 -19.43 -5.22
CA LEU A 96 9.49 -19.01 -4.17
C LEU A 96 8.23 -18.37 -4.75
N GLN A 97 7.10 -18.60 -4.08
CA GLN A 97 5.85 -17.92 -4.35
C GLN A 97 5.85 -16.50 -3.74
N VAL A 98 5.53 -15.48 -4.54
CA VAL A 98 5.58 -14.08 -4.08
C VAL A 98 4.29 -13.32 -4.41
N GLY A 99 3.85 -12.45 -3.48
CA GLY A 99 2.89 -11.38 -3.72
C GLY A 99 3.52 -9.98 -3.63
N ALA A 100 2.69 -8.94 -3.75
CA ALA A 100 3.10 -7.53 -3.71
C ALA A 100 3.87 -7.16 -2.42
N GLU A 101 3.62 -7.84 -1.31
CA GLU A 101 4.33 -7.67 -0.03
C GLU A 101 5.84 -7.97 -0.12
N HIS A 102 6.30 -8.66 -1.16
CA HIS A 102 7.73 -8.94 -1.39
C HIS A 102 8.43 -7.87 -2.22
N ALA A 103 7.70 -6.92 -2.80
CA ALA A 103 8.22 -5.99 -3.81
C ALA A 103 9.44 -5.20 -3.34
N GLU A 104 9.46 -4.74 -2.08
CA GLU A 104 10.59 -4.02 -1.50
C GLU A 104 11.85 -4.88 -1.48
N LYS A 105 11.73 -6.13 -1.02
CA LYS A 105 12.86 -7.05 -0.91
C LYS A 105 13.33 -7.51 -2.29
N ILE A 106 12.43 -7.73 -3.24
CA ILE A 106 12.79 -8.01 -4.64
C ILE A 106 13.66 -6.88 -5.20
N ALA A 107 13.23 -5.62 -5.03
CA ALA A 107 13.98 -4.47 -5.50
C ALA A 107 15.35 -4.32 -4.79
N GLU A 108 15.42 -4.65 -3.49
CA GLU A 108 16.67 -4.69 -2.72
C GLU A 108 17.64 -5.75 -3.25
N LEU A 109 17.19 -7.00 -3.39
CA LEU A 109 18.01 -8.11 -3.90
C LEU A 109 18.61 -7.77 -5.26
N THR A 110 17.79 -7.18 -6.15
CA THR A 110 18.25 -6.88 -7.50
C THR A 110 19.15 -5.65 -7.60
N LEU A 111 18.82 -4.52 -6.96
CA LEU A 111 19.61 -3.29 -7.09
C LEU A 111 20.78 -3.18 -6.10
N GLU A 112 20.59 -3.64 -4.86
CA GLU A 112 21.57 -3.51 -3.80
C GLU A 112 22.53 -4.69 -3.81
N GLU A 113 21.98 -5.91 -3.84
CA GLU A 113 22.74 -7.17 -3.78
C GLU A 113 23.16 -7.70 -5.16
N ASN A 114 22.70 -7.07 -6.25
CA ASN A 114 23.07 -7.40 -7.63
C ASN A 114 22.63 -8.81 -8.08
N ILE A 115 21.48 -9.27 -7.57
CA ILE A 115 20.93 -10.60 -7.87
C ILE A 115 19.92 -10.48 -9.00
N PRO A 116 20.15 -11.13 -10.16
CA PRO A 116 19.19 -11.10 -11.25
C PRO A 116 17.90 -11.82 -10.86
N VAL A 117 16.76 -11.28 -11.29
CA VAL A 117 15.43 -11.81 -10.93
C VAL A 117 14.60 -12.04 -12.19
N ILE A 118 13.96 -13.20 -12.26
CA ILE A 118 12.80 -13.45 -13.10
C ILE A 118 11.57 -13.39 -12.20
N LEU A 119 10.67 -12.47 -12.54
CA LEU A 119 9.36 -12.34 -11.97
C LEU A 119 8.35 -12.97 -12.94
N ASP A 120 8.09 -14.25 -12.73
CA ASP A 120 7.16 -15.05 -13.49
C ASP A 120 5.73 -14.75 -13.07
N VAL A 121 5.03 -14.06 -13.95
CA VAL A 121 3.66 -13.63 -13.74
C VAL A 121 2.64 -14.49 -14.49
N SER A 122 3.10 -15.56 -15.16
CA SER A 122 2.23 -16.48 -15.91
C SER A 122 1.30 -17.29 -14.98
N GLY A 123 1.71 -17.52 -13.74
CA GLY A 123 0.99 -18.34 -12.75
C GLY A 123 -0.11 -17.62 -11.96
N TYR A 124 -0.27 -16.30 -12.10
CA TYR A 124 -1.27 -15.56 -11.31
C TYR A 124 -2.69 -15.77 -11.85
N LEU A 125 -3.65 -16.01 -10.94
CA LEU A 125 -5.05 -16.23 -11.30
C LEU A 125 -5.79 -14.93 -11.68
N HIS A 126 -5.32 -13.80 -11.15
CA HIS A 126 -5.96 -12.50 -11.30
C HIS A 126 -4.96 -11.47 -11.83
N GLU A 127 -5.33 -10.77 -12.90
CA GLU A 127 -4.50 -9.72 -13.51
C GLU A 127 -4.19 -8.58 -12.52
N GLU A 128 -5.10 -8.30 -11.58
CA GLU A 128 -4.90 -7.28 -10.55
C GLU A 128 -3.71 -7.61 -9.64
N ASP A 129 -3.52 -8.87 -9.25
CA ASP A 129 -2.41 -9.29 -8.36
C ASP A 129 -1.06 -9.11 -9.07
N GLN A 130 -1.01 -9.49 -10.34
CA GLN A 130 0.16 -9.30 -11.22
C GLN A 130 0.49 -7.81 -11.39
N LYS A 131 -0.52 -6.98 -11.69
CA LYS A 131 -0.33 -5.54 -11.89
C LYS A 131 0.11 -4.85 -10.61
N GLU A 132 -0.47 -5.23 -9.47
CA GLU A 132 -0.10 -4.70 -8.17
C GLU A 132 1.36 -5.03 -7.84
N LEU A 133 1.76 -6.28 -8.01
CA LEU A 133 3.15 -6.71 -7.82
C LEU A 133 4.13 -5.93 -8.70
N ILE A 134 3.82 -5.75 -9.99
CA ILE A 134 4.69 -5.01 -10.92
C ILE A 134 4.73 -3.52 -10.60
N LYS A 135 3.59 -2.93 -10.22
CA LYS A 135 3.49 -1.54 -9.75
C LYS A 135 4.42 -1.34 -8.56
N GLU A 136 4.31 -2.20 -7.55
CA GLU A 136 5.07 -2.11 -6.31
C GLU A 136 6.57 -2.37 -6.53
N VAL A 137 6.94 -3.39 -7.31
CA VAL A 137 8.34 -3.63 -7.69
C VAL A 137 8.90 -2.41 -8.43
N GLY A 138 8.17 -1.89 -9.41
CA GLY A 138 8.56 -0.68 -10.14
C GLY A 138 8.73 0.53 -9.21
N ARG A 139 7.83 0.72 -8.25
CA ARG A 139 7.88 1.79 -7.24
C ARG A 139 9.15 1.70 -6.40
N HIS A 140 9.44 0.53 -5.85
CA HIS A 140 10.63 0.32 -5.02
C HIS A 140 11.93 0.43 -5.82
N LEU A 141 11.97 -0.09 -7.06
CA LEU A 141 13.11 0.11 -7.96
C LEU A 141 13.36 1.61 -8.21
N PHE A 142 12.30 2.37 -8.54
CA PHE A 142 12.39 3.81 -8.80
C PHE A 142 12.81 4.62 -7.56
N ALA A 143 12.37 4.21 -6.38
CA ALA A 143 12.74 4.86 -5.12
C ALA A 143 14.20 4.60 -4.75
N LYS A 144 14.65 3.34 -4.84
CA LYS A 144 16.02 2.92 -4.49
C LYS A 144 17.06 3.42 -5.49
N GLU A 145 16.75 3.48 -6.78
CA GLU A 145 17.71 3.92 -7.81
C GLU A 145 18.23 5.35 -7.60
N LYS A 146 17.40 6.25 -7.04
CA LYS A 146 17.78 7.65 -6.80
C LYS A 146 18.99 7.76 -5.88
N LYS A 147 19.13 6.80 -4.96
CA LYS A 147 20.23 6.71 -3.98
C LYS A 147 21.45 6.00 -4.58
N LEU A 148 21.23 4.91 -5.31
CA LEU A 148 22.30 4.01 -5.75
C LEU A 148 22.97 4.44 -7.07
N LYS A 149 22.20 5.00 -8.01
CA LYS A 149 22.65 5.40 -9.35
C LYS A 149 23.42 4.31 -10.12
N LYS A 150 22.99 3.06 -9.98
CA LYS A 150 23.57 1.91 -10.69
C LYS A 150 22.82 1.66 -12.00
N PRO A 151 23.51 1.36 -13.11
CA PRO A 151 22.87 0.91 -14.35
C PRO A 151 22.11 -0.40 -14.13
N PHE A 152 20.85 -0.44 -14.52
CA PHE A 152 19.97 -1.56 -14.24
C PHE A 152 18.83 -1.64 -15.25
N LEU A 153 18.64 -2.82 -15.85
CA LEU A 153 17.59 -3.05 -16.83
C LEU A 153 16.36 -3.71 -16.21
N PHE A 154 15.22 -3.01 -16.30
CA PHE A 154 13.91 -3.59 -16.06
C PHE A 154 13.29 -4.02 -17.41
N LEU A 155 13.23 -5.32 -17.66
CA LEU A 155 12.67 -5.93 -18.87
C LEU A 155 11.23 -6.37 -18.59
N ILE A 156 10.29 -6.01 -19.46
CA ILE A 156 8.88 -6.39 -19.30
C ILE A 156 8.37 -7.03 -20.59
N GLU A 157 7.98 -8.29 -20.48
CA GLU A 157 7.29 -9.00 -21.55
C GLU A 157 5.82 -8.55 -21.68
N GLU A 158 5.31 -8.66 -22.90
CA GLU A 158 3.99 -8.21 -23.32
C GLU A 158 3.58 -6.86 -22.73
N ILE A 159 4.45 -5.86 -22.86
CA ILE A 159 4.31 -4.50 -22.31
C ILE A 159 2.97 -3.82 -22.62
N HIS A 160 2.24 -4.26 -23.66
CA HIS A 160 0.88 -3.78 -23.94
C HIS A 160 -0.16 -4.10 -22.86
N GLU A 161 0.06 -5.12 -22.02
CA GLU A 161 -0.81 -5.46 -20.89
C GLU A 161 -0.74 -4.39 -19.78
N TYR A 162 0.40 -3.69 -19.67
CA TYR A 162 0.63 -2.66 -18.65
C TYR A 162 0.66 -1.24 -19.23
N ILE A 163 1.10 -1.06 -20.48
CA ILE A 163 1.14 0.21 -21.19
C ILE A 163 0.27 0.12 -22.46
N PRO A 164 -1.05 -0.12 -22.33
CA PRO A 164 -1.94 -0.21 -23.47
C PRO A 164 -2.09 1.14 -24.16
N GLU A 165 -2.55 1.12 -25.41
CA GLU A 165 -2.83 2.33 -26.18
C GLU A 165 -3.86 3.25 -25.49
N SER A 166 -4.82 2.65 -24.77
CA SER A 166 -5.87 3.35 -24.04
C SER A 166 -6.22 2.61 -22.75
N GLY A 167 -6.61 3.35 -21.70
CA GLY A 167 -6.95 2.75 -20.41
C GLY A 167 -5.72 2.43 -19.57
N LEU A 168 -4.88 3.44 -19.33
CA LEU A 168 -3.68 3.30 -18.50
C LEU A 168 -4.08 3.25 -17.01
N ASP A 169 -3.69 2.19 -16.33
CA ASP A 169 -3.87 1.99 -14.89
C ASP A 169 -2.64 2.49 -14.10
N ASP A 170 -2.61 2.23 -12.79
CA ASP A 170 -1.57 2.73 -11.89
C ASP A 170 -0.22 2.03 -12.13
N ALA A 171 -0.22 0.73 -12.44
CA ALA A 171 0.96 0.01 -12.88
C ALA A 171 1.56 0.64 -14.16
N GLY A 172 0.71 0.89 -15.16
CA GLY A 172 1.13 1.56 -16.39
C GLY A 172 1.65 2.98 -16.18
N GLN A 173 1.04 3.74 -15.27
CA GLN A 173 1.52 5.07 -14.89
C GLN A 173 2.92 5.00 -14.26
N MET A 174 3.14 4.04 -13.36
CA MET A 174 4.44 3.82 -12.73
C MET A 174 5.50 3.42 -13.77
N LEU A 175 5.20 2.53 -14.70
CA LEU A 175 6.13 2.14 -15.76
C LEU A 175 6.44 3.29 -16.73
N ILE A 176 5.45 4.11 -17.09
CA ILE A 176 5.70 5.32 -17.89
C ILE A 176 6.59 6.32 -17.13
N LYS A 177 6.39 6.45 -15.82
CA LYS A 177 7.23 7.31 -14.97
C LYS A 177 8.68 6.84 -14.97
N ILE A 178 8.90 5.52 -14.80
CA ILE A 178 10.22 4.89 -14.92
C ILE A 178 10.81 5.18 -16.31
N ALA A 179 10.08 4.88 -17.39
CA ALA A 179 10.56 5.13 -18.75
C ALA A 179 11.02 6.58 -18.95
N LYS A 180 10.26 7.56 -18.45
CA LYS A 180 10.57 8.98 -18.63
C LYS A 180 11.73 9.48 -17.77
N ARG A 181 12.03 8.84 -16.64
CA ARG A 181 12.88 9.42 -15.57
C ARG A 181 14.01 8.52 -15.09
N GLY A 182 13.88 7.21 -15.24
CA GLY A 182 14.82 6.22 -14.75
C GLY A 182 16.21 6.37 -15.38
N ARG A 183 16.31 6.78 -16.65
CA ARG A 183 17.60 7.06 -17.30
C ARG A 183 18.51 8.00 -16.53
N LYS A 184 17.98 9.01 -15.83
CA LYS A 184 18.79 9.95 -15.02
C LYS A 184 19.42 9.29 -13.79
N HIS A 185 18.89 8.15 -13.36
CA HIS A 185 19.23 7.47 -12.12
C HIS A 185 19.67 6.01 -12.34
N GLY A 186 19.73 5.54 -13.60
CA GLY A 186 20.30 4.26 -13.97
C GLY A 186 19.29 3.15 -14.25
N LEU A 187 18.00 3.33 -13.98
CA LEU A 187 16.93 2.38 -14.30
C LEU A 187 16.45 2.54 -15.75
N GLY A 188 16.88 1.65 -16.62
CA GLY A 188 16.33 1.48 -17.96
C GLY A 188 15.06 0.64 -17.93
N LEU A 189 14.19 0.86 -18.91
CA LEU A 189 12.98 0.07 -19.13
C LEU A 189 12.97 -0.44 -20.57
N CYS A 190 12.88 -1.75 -20.75
CA CYS A 190 12.73 -2.35 -22.07
C CYS A 190 11.43 -3.16 -22.14
N GLY A 191 10.53 -2.72 -23.03
CA GLY A 191 9.26 -3.41 -23.27
C GLY A 191 9.35 -4.36 -24.45
N ILE A 192 8.73 -5.53 -24.34
CA ILE A 192 8.58 -6.49 -25.44
C ILE A 192 7.09 -6.60 -25.77
N SER A 193 6.72 -6.62 -27.05
CA SER A 193 5.34 -6.94 -27.43
C SER A 193 5.20 -7.54 -28.81
N GLN A 194 4.22 -8.42 -28.95
CA GLN A 194 3.80 -8.93 -30.25
C GLN A 194 3.06 -7.92 -31.13
N ARG A 195 2.41 -6.92 -30.50
CA ARG A 195 1.46 -6.01 -31.13
C ARG A 195 1.85 -4.55 -30.86
N PRO A 196 2.71 -3.94 -31.69
CA PRO A 196 3.03 -2.52 -31.53
C PRO A 196 1.80 -1.59 -31.67
N ALA A 197 0.73 -2.04 -32.32
CA ALA A 197 -0.51 -1.29 -32.39
C ALA A 197 -1.27 -1.22 -31.05
N ASP A 198 -1.03 -2.14 -30.12
CA ASP A 198 -1.74 -2.22 -28.84
C ASP A 198 -0.98 -1.51 -27.71
N VAL A 199 0.30 -1.20 -27.93
CA VAL A 199 1.13 -0.39 -27.01
C VAL A 199 0.90 1.11 -27.22
N LYS A 200 1.02 1.90 -26.15
CA LYS A 200 1.01 3.37 -26.20
C LYS A 200 2.11 3.93 -27.12
N LYS A 201 1.73 4.75 -28.10
CA LYS A 201 2.67 5.23 -29.14
C LYS A 201 3.72 6.19 -28.59
N ASP A 202 3.34 6.97 -27.58
CA ASP A 202 4.28 7.87 -26.89
C ASP A 202 5.39 7.10 -26.18
N PHE A 203 5.14 5.86 -25.72
CA PHE A 203 6.20 5.02 -25.15
C PHE A 203 7.17 4.57 -26.25
N ILE A 204 6.64 3.96 -27.33
CA ILE A 204 7.46 3.48 -28.46
C ILE A 204 8.29 4.61 -29.06
N THR A 205 7.69 5.76 -29.36
CA THR A 205 8.39 6.88 -30.02
C THR A 205 9.45 7.56 -29.16
N GLN A 206 9.47 7.28 -27.85
CA GLN A 206 10.44 7.83 -26.90
C GLN A 206 11.52 6.81 -26.51
N CYS A 207 11.50 5.59 -27.06
CA CYS A 207 12.56 4.61 -26.84
C CYS A 207 13.84 5.03 -27.55
N ASP A 208 14.97 4.90 -26.85
CA ASP A 208 16.31 5.22 -27.35
C ASP A 208 16.82 4.15 -28.32
N TRP A 209 16.23 2.94 -28.28
CA TRP A 209 16.48 1.88 -29.25
C TRP A 209 15.23 1.04 -29.51
N HIS A 210 15.10 0.61 -30.77
CA HIS A 210 13.98 -0.23 -31.23
C HIS A 210 14.51 -1.43 -31.99
N VAL A 211 14.00 -2.61 -31.66
CA VAL A 211 14.19 -3.82 -32.46
C VAL A 211 12.87 -4.21 -33.09
N TRP A 212 12.80 -4.11 -34.41
CA TRP A 212 11.63 -4.49 -35.19
C TRP A 212 11.87 -5.80 -35.91
N HIS A 213 11.39 -6.88 -35.33
CA HIS A 213 11.27 -8.18 -35.98
C HIS A 213 10.11 -8.19 -36.98
N ARG A 214 9.91 -9.33 -37.64
CA ARG A 214 8.88 -9.50 -38.66
C ARG A 214 7.49 -9.10 -38.18
N LEU A 215 6.81 -8.23 -38.94
CA LEU A 215 5.42 -7.79 -38.72
C LEU A 215 4.62 -7.84 -40.02
N THR A 216 3.47 -8.53 -40.01
CA THR A 216 2.67 -8.76 -41.23
C THR A 216 1.34 -8.01 -41.26
N TRP A 217 0.85 -7.54 -40.11
CA TRP A 217 -0.46 -6.89 -40.00
C TRP A 217 -0.38 -5.39 -40.35
N GLU A 218 -1.42 -4.88 -41.01
CA GLU A 218 -1.44 -3.49 -41.48
C GLU A 218 -1.42 -2.48 -40.32
N ASN A 219 -2.12 -2.78 -39.22
CA ASN A 219 -2.14 -1.89 -38.06
C ASN A 219 -0.77 -1.79 -37.39
N ASP A 220 -0.03 -2.89 -37.31
CA ASP A 220 1.31 -2.94 -36.72
C ASP A 220 2.35 -2.24 -37.61
N THR A 221 2.32 -2.51 -38.92
CA THR A 221 3.22 -1.88 -39.89
C THR A 221 2.96 -0.37 -40.06
N LYS A 222 1.76 0.13 -39.73
CA LYS A 222 1.49 1.58 -39.63
C LYS A 222 2.28 2.23 -38.48
N VAL A 223 2.53 1.52 -37.39
CA VAL A 223 3.37 2.02 -36.29
C VAL A 223 4.82 2.13 -36.75
N VAL A 224 5.34 1.10 -37.43
CA VAL A 224 6.68 1.13 -38.05
C VAL A 224 6.81 2.30 -39.01
N ARG A 225 5.79 2.53 -39.87
CA ARG A 225 5.78 3.66 -40.81
C ARG A 225 5.84 5.01 -40.10
N ARG A 226 5.24 5.14 -38.92
CA ARG A 226 5.27 6.36 -38.13
C ARG A 226 6.63 6.60 -37.49
N VAL A 227 7.31 5.53 -37.05
CA VAL A 227 8.59 5.62 -36.33
C VAL A 227 9.77 5.69 -37.30
N LEU A 228 9.88 4.73 -38.23
CA LEU A 228 11.03 4.59 -39.13
C LEU A 228 10.76 5.07 -40.57
N GLY A 229 9.49 5.19 -40.96
CA GLY A 229 9.10 5.60 -42.32
C GLY A 229 8.64 4.44 -43.21
N SER A 230 8.15 4.78 -44.40
CA SER A 230 7.46 3.84 -45.29
C SER A 230 8.35 2.73 -45.84
N GLU A 231 9.65 3.00 -46.06
CA GLU A 231 10.60 2.01 -46.56
C GLU A 231 10.73 0.82 -45.60
N TYR A 232 11.00 1.11 -44.33
CA TYR A 232 11.15 0.09 -43.30
C TYR A 232 9.83 -0.62 -42.99
N ALA A 233 8.69 0.07 -43.09
CA ALA A 233 7.37 -0.55 -42.92
C ALA A 233 7.05 -1.64 -43.95
N GLU A 234 7.63 -1.55 -45.16
CA GLU A 234 7.57 -2.64 -46.14
C GLU A 234 8.64 -3.69 -45.85
N MET A 235 9.86 -3.28 -45.48
CA MET A 235 10.97 -4.20 -45.19
C MET A 235 10.68 -5.17 -44.03
N VAL A 236 10.03 -4.71 -42.95
CA VAL A 236 9.70 -5.56 -41.79
C VAL A 236 8.75 -6.71 -42.11
N LYS A 237 8.05 -6.67 -43.25
CA LYS A 237 7.13 -7.77 -43.65
C LYS A 237 7.90 -9.00 -44.15
N ASP A 238 9.10 -8.78 -44.69
CA ASP A 238 9.90 -9.77 -45.41
C ASP A 238 11.11 -10.28 -44.60
N LEU A 239 11.21 -9.91 -43.32
CA LEU A 239 12.30 -10.36 -42.44
C LEU A 239 12.16 -11.86 -42.10
N ASP A 240 13.28 -12.58 -42.11
CA ASP A 240 13.34 -13.96 -41.65
C ASP A 240 13.35 -14.05 -40.10
N ASP A 241 13.21 -15.26 -39.56
CA ASP A 241 13.21 -15.44 -38.09
C ASP A 241 14.58 -15.13 -37.50
N GLY A 242 14.60 -14.24 -36.50
CA GLY A 242 15.81 -13.68 -35.90
C GLY A 242 16.41 -12.50 -36.66
N GLU A 243 15.89 -12.16 -37.84
CA GLU A 243 16.22 -10.90 -38.51
C GLU A 243 15.36 -9.76 -37.99
N ALA A 244 15.99 -8.61 -37.76
CA ALA A 244 15.32 -7.41 -37.30
C ALA A 244 15.88 -6.14 -37.94
N ILE A 245 15.06 -5.09 -37.95
CA ILE A 245 15.53 -3.72 -38.11
C ILE A 245 15.84 -3.16 -36.72
N LEU A 246 17.10 -2.88 -36.48
CA LEU A 246 17.59 -2.23 -35.28
C LEU A 246 17.75 -0.73 -35.54
N HIS A 247 17.05 0.07 -34.75
CA HIS A 247 17.17 1.53 -34.71
C HIS A 247 17.77 1.95 -33.38
N THR A 248 18.76 2.85 -33.41
CA THR A 248 19.45 3.35 -32.23
C THR A 248 19.60 4.87 -32.29
N ASP A 249 19.03 5.58 -31.32
CA ASP A 249 18.97 7.05 -31.31
C ASP A 249 20.32 7.70 -31.01
N TRP A 250 21.14 7.10 -30.14
CA TRP A 250 22.44 7.68 -29.69
C TRP A 250 23.46 7.84 -30.82
N ASN A 251 23.31 7.09 -31.92
CA ASN A 251 24.15 7.22 -33.11
C ASN A 251 23.33 7.46 -34.40
N ASP A 252 22.01 7.62 -34.28
CA ASP A 252 21.06 7.84 -35.38
C ASP A 252 21.23 6.81 -36.51
N GLN A 253 21.28 5.52 -36.15
CA GLN A 253 21.48 4.42 -37.11
C GLN A 253 20.25 3.51 -37.19
N ILE A 254 19.89 3.16 -38.43
CA ILE A 254 18.97 2.08 -38.74
C ILE A 254 19.74 1.01 -39.53
N ARG A 255 19.78 -0.21 -39.01
CA ARG A 255 20.47 -1.35 -39.63
C ARG A 255 19.63 -2.62 -39.58
N ARG A 256 19.69 -3.43 -40.64
CA ARG A 256 19.18 -4.80 -40.62
C ARG A 256 20.22 -5.70 -39.97
N VAL A 257 19.83 -6.43 -38.95
CA VAL A 257 20.70 -7.32 -38.18
C VAL A 257 20.07 -8.71 -38.10
N GLN A 258 20.90 -9.74 -38.11
CA GLN A 258 20.52 -11.09 -37.72
C GLN A 258 20.99 -11.28 -36.27
N PHE A 259 20.07 -11.38 -35.33
CA PHE A 259 20.46 -11.72 -33.95
C PHE A 259 20.99 -13.15 -33.91
N ARG A 260 22.05 -13.36 -33.12
CA ARG A 260 22.52 -14.73 -32.81
C ARG A 260 21.43 -15.50 -32.08
N ARG A 261 21.56 -16.82 -32.05
CA ARG A 261 20.72 -17.64 -31.16
C ARG A 261 21.22 -17.47 -29.72
N LYS A 262 20.26 -17.48 -28.78
CA LYS A 262 20.56 -17.70 -27.37
C LYS A 262 21.26 -19.05 -27.19
N TYR A 263 22.17 -19.14 -26.23
CA TYR A 263 22.84 -20.40 -25.90
C TYR A 263 22.19 -21.11 -24.73
N THR A 264 21.45 -20.39 -23.88
CA THR A 264 20.62 -21.00 -22.83
C THR A 264 19.39 -21.68 -23.43
N PHE A 265 18.81 -22.57 -22.65
CA PHE A 265 17.65 -23.38 -22.98
C PHE A 265 16.48 -22.55 -23.54
N ASP A 266 15.84 -23.07 -24.58
CA ASP A 266 14.68 -22.45 -25.23
C ASP A 266 13.37 -23.07 -24.78
N ALA A 267 12.83 -22.57 -23.67
CA ALA A 267 11.56 -23.02 -23.11
C ALA A 267 10.34 -22.69 -23.99
N GLY A 268 10.40 -21.61 -24.77
CA GLY A 268 9.34 -21.18 -25.70
C GLY A 268 9.34 -21.90 -27.05
N ALA A 269 10.31 -22.79 -27.30
CA ALA A 269 10.33 -23.58 -28.53
C ALA A 269 9.06 -24.45 -28.60
N THR A 270 8.27 -24.28 -29.68
CA THR A 270 7.02 -25.01 -29.87
C THR A 270 7.21 -26.50 -29.58
N PRO A 271 6.45 -27.11 -28.65
CA PRO A 271 6.67 -28.49 -28.25
C PRO A 271 6.60 -29.40 -29.47
N GLY A 272 7.72 -30.04 -29.80
CA GLY A 272 7.71 -31.20 -30.68
C GLY A 272 6.99 -32.37 -30.00
N LEU A 273 6.76 -33.46 -30.73
CA LEU A 273 6.35 -34.74 -30.14
C LEU A 273 7.51 -35.45 -29.41
N GLU A 274 8.67 -34.79 -29.29
CA GLU A 274 9.87 -35.30 -28.65
C GLU A 274 9.94 -34.72 -27.23
N GLU A 275 10.17 -35.58 -26.24
CA GLU A 275 10.45 -35.14 -24.87
C GLU A 275 11.72 -34.28 -24.87
N ILE A 276 11.56 -33.00 -24.59
CA ILE A 276 12.69 -32.09 -24.40
C ILE A 276 13.23 -32.34 -22.99
N GLU A 277 14.48 -32.81 -22.90
CA GLU A 277 15.19 -32.94 -21.61
C GLU A 277 15.39 -31.53 -21.03
N ARG A 278 14.73 -31.24 -19.89
CA ARG A 278 14.95 -29.99 -19.14
C ARG A 278 16.34 -30.07 -18.47
N PRO A 279 17.22 -29.06 -18.65
CA PRO A 279 18.54 -29.07 -18.03
C PRO A 279 18.47 -28.89 -16.51
N ASP A 280 19.54 -29.26 -15.81
CA ASP A 280 19.70 -28.98 -14.37
C ASP A 280 19.89 -27.47 -14.18
N LEU A 281 18.96 -26.82 -13.48
CA LEU A 281 18.96 -25.37 -13.26
C LEU A 281 19.81 -25.00 -12.04
N LYS A 282 20.54 -23.89 -12.10
CA LYS A 282 21.30 -23.36 -10.96
C LYS A 282 20.33 -22.81 -9.89
N SER A 283 20.61 -23.16 -8.62
CA SER A 283 19.80 -22.78 -7.45
C SER A 283 20.43 -21.61 -6.69
N VAL A 284 19.59 -20.71 -6.18
CA VAL A 284 20.00 -19.56 -5.35
C VAL A 284 20.27 -19.96 -3.89
N SER A 285 20.98 -19.13 -3.13
CA SER A 285 21.27 -19.37 -1.72
C SER A 285 20.02 -19.47 -0.85
N ASN A 286 19.98 -20.48 0.03
CA ASN A 286 18.87 -20.72 0.98
C ASN A 286 18.59 -19.55 1.93
N ASP A 287 19.60 -18.73 2.25
CA ASP A 287 19.44 -17.61 3.18
C ASP A 287 18.45 -16.56 2.61
N ILE A 288 18.57 -16.22 1.32
CA ILE A 288 17.67 -15.30 0.63
C ILE A 288 16.24 -15.84 0.58
N LEU A 289 16.09 -17.12 0.27
CA LEU A 289 14.78 -17.77 0.23
C LEU A 289 14.11 -17.71 1.60
N SER A 290 14.86 -17.97 2.67
CA SER A 290 14.34 -17.91 4.05
C SER A 290 13.89 -16.51 4.46
N GLU A 291 14.57 -15.45 3.99
CA GLU A 291 14.15 -14.07 4.25
C GLU A 291 12.81 -13.74 3.58
N LEU A 292 12.64 -14.15 2.32
CA LEU A 292 11.40 -13.93 1.59
C LEU A 292 10.25 -14.81 2.15
N GLU A 293 10.53 -16.07 2.51
CA GLU A 293 9.56 -16.93 3.22
C GLU A 293 9.10 -16.29 4.53
N THR A 294 10.01 -15.67 5.29
CA THR A 294 9.66 -14.98 6.54
C THR A 294 8.68 -13.83 6.30
N ILE A 295 8.80 -13.11 5.16
CA ILE A 295 7.84 -12.06 4.79
C ILE A 295 6.45 -12.66 4.55
N SER A 296 6.39 -13.74 3.77
CA SER A 296 5.15 -14.48 3.50
C SER A 296 4.49 -14.99 4.79
N GLU A 297 5.26 -15.66 5.66
CA GLU A 297 4.76 -16.18 6.93
C GLU A 297 4.21 -15.09 7.84
N ARG A 298 4.93 -13.95 7.93
CA ARG A 298 4.47 -12.81 8.74
C ARG A 298 3.15 -12.26 8.20
N LYS A 299 3.03 -12.08 6.88
CA LYS A 299 1.79 -11.56 6.28
C LYS A 299 0.62 -12.50 6.48
N GLN A 300 0.83 -13.82 6.33
CA GLN A 300 -0.19 -14.83 6.58
C GLN A 300 -0.61 -14.88 8.05
N ALA A 301 0.34 -14.72 8.98
CA ALA A 301 0.04 -14.67 10.41
C ALA A 301 -0.79 -13.43 10.77
N GLU A 302 -0.45 -12.26 10.23
CA GLU A 302 -1.21 -11.02 10.40
C GLU A 302 -2.66 -11.18 9.89
N GLN A 303 -2.85 -11.75 8.69
CA GLN A 303 -4.17 -11.99 8.11
C GLN A 303 -4.97 -13.02 8.92
N SER A 304 -4.35 -14.13 9.30
CA SER A 304 -4.98 -15.17 10.12
C SER A 304 -5.43 -14.64 11.47
N GLU A 305 -4.65 -13.74 12.08
CA GLU A 305 -5.00 -13.10 13.34
C GLU A 305 -6.19 -12.16 13.18
N ILE A 306 -6.23 -11.35 12.11
CA ILE A 306 -7.38 -10.50 11.80
C ILE A 306 -8.66 -11.35 11.62
N GLU A 307 -8.57 -12.45 10.88
CA GLU A 307 -9.71 -13.37 10.67
C GLU A 307 -10.18 -14.04 11.97
N ARG A 308 -9.23 -14.46 12.81
CA ARG A 308 -9.53 -15.02 14.13
C ARG A 308 -10.27 -13.99 15.00
N LEU A 309 -9.76 -12.77 15.07
CA LEU A 309 -10.37 -11.68 15.85
C LEU A 309 -11.76 -11.32 15.33
N ARG A 310 -11.96 -11.27 14.01
CA ARG A 310 -13.28 -11.07 13.39
C ARG A 310 -14.27 -12.17 13.76
N SER A 311 -13.83 -13.43 13.72
CA SER A 311 -14.67 -14.58 14.09
C SER A 311 -15.04 -14.58 15.58
N GLU A 312 -14.09 -14.22 16.45
CA GLU A 312 -14.35 -14.07 17.88
C GLU A 312 -15.32 -12.94 18.18
N LEU A 313 -15.19 -11.83 17.46
CA LEU A 313 -16.11 -10.70 17.56
C LEU A 313 -17.54 -11.12 17.20
N GLU A 314 -17.72 -11.80 16.05
CA GLU A 314 -19.04 -12.26 15.59
C GLU A 314 -19.70 -13.21 16.61
N ALA A 315 -18.96 -14.18 17.15
CA ALA A 315 -19.47 -15.11 18.15
C ALA A 315 -19.89 -14.42 19.45
N ARG A 316 -19.13 -13.40 19.88
CA ARG A 316 -19.47 -12.64 21.09
C ARG A 316 -20.66 -11.70 20.87
N GLU A 317 -20.81 -11.13 19.68
CA GLU A 317 -21.99 -10.35 19.31
C GLU A 317 -23.26 -11.20 19.33
N GLU A 318 -23.20 -12.44 18.82
CA GLU A 318 -24.29 -13.41 18.92
C GLU A 318 -24.64 -13.72 20.38
N ARG A 319 -23.63 -13.97 21.23
CA ARG A 319 -23.83 -14.23 22.66
C ARG A 319 -24.49 -13.05 23.39
N ILE A 320 -24.09 -11.82 23.08
CA ILE A 320 -24.74 -10.62 23.63
C ILE A 320 -26.22 -10.60 23.23
N SER A 321 -26.54 -10.92 21.98
CA SER A 321 -27.93 -10.97 21.50
C SER A 321 -28.75 -12.01 22.28
N GLU A 322 -28.22 -13.21 22.47
CA GLU A 322 -28.89 -14.26 23.27
C GLU A 322 -29.16 -13.81 24.70
N LEU A 323 -28.14 -13.23 25.36
CA LEU A 323 -28.25 -12.71 26.72
C LEU A 323 -29.29 -11.60 26.82
N GLN A 324 -29.39 -10.73 25.81
CA GLN A 324 -30.42 -9.69 25.77
C GLN A 324 -31.82 -10.29 25.67
N GLU A 325 -32.02 -11.32 24.85
CA GLU A 325 -33.31 -12.01 24.77
C GLU A 325 -33.65 -12.74 26.07
N GLU A 326 -32.67 -13.37 26.72
CA GLU A 326 -32.87 -14.04 28.01
C GLU A 326 -33.24 -13.02 29.11
N LEU A 327 -32.55 -11.88 29.13
CA LEU A 327 -32.84 -10.77 30.02
C LEU A 327 -34.25 -10.22 29.81
N GLU A 328 -34.68 -10.04 28.56
CA GLU A 328 -36.04 -9.59 28.22
C GLU A 328 -37.09 -10.59 28.70
N ARG A 329 -36.90 -11.89 28.42
CA ARG A 329 -37.80 -12.95 28.93
C ARG A 329 -37.87 -12.98 30.45
N SER A 330 -36.74 -12.78 31.14
CA SER A 330 -36.70 -12.78 32.60
C SER A 330 -37.43 -11.57 33.19
N ARG A 331 -37.33 -10.40 32.55
CA ARG A 331 -38.08 -9.19 32.93
C ARG A 331 -39.58 -9.38 32.73
N ASP A 332 -40.01 -9.92 31.60
CA ASP A 332 -41.42 -10.20 31.33
C ASP A 332 -42.06 -11.12 32.39
N VAL A 333 -41.31 -12.15 32.83
CA VAL A 333 -41.75 -13.07 33.89
C VAL A 333 -41.86 -12.35 35.23
N SER A 334 -40.89 -11.50 35.56
CA SER A 334 -40.93 -10.69 36.79
C SER A 334 -42.11 -9.72 36.80
N ASP A 335 -42.39 -9.02 35.70
CA ASP A 335 -43.52 -8.10 35.55
C ASP A 335 -44.87 -8.82 35.64
N LEU A 336 -44.97 -10.03 35.07
CA LEU A 336 -46.17 -10.86 35.18
C LEU A 336 -46.42 -11.27 36.64
N ALA A 337 -45.38 -11.64 37.38
CA ALA A 337 -45.48 -11.96 38.79
C ALA A 337 -45.97 -10.76 39.61
N GLU A 338 -45.45 -9.55 39.35
CA GLU A 338 -45.89 -8.30 40.02
C GLU A 338 -47.39 -8.06 39.83
N ARG A 339 -47.88 -8.11 38.59
CA ARG A 339 -49.31 -7.95 38.28
C ARG A 339 -50.18 -9.04 38.91
N PHE A 340 -49.66 -10.26 39.04
CA PHE A 340 -50.37 -11.36 39.65
C PHE A 340 -50.52 -11.16 41.16
N THR A 341 -49.46 -10.69 41.83
CA THR A 341 -49.48 -10.33 43.26
C THR A 341 -50.45 -9.19 43.53
N GLU A 342 -50.40 -8.11 42.74
CA GLU A 342 -51.32 -6.97 42.86
C GLU A 342 -52.79 -7.42 42.74
N ALA A 343 -53.09 -8.28 41.77
CA ALA A 343 -54.43 -8.83 41.56
C ALA A 343 -54.89 -9.75 42.70
N LEU A 344 -53.98 -10.51 43.31
CA LEU A 344 -54.28 -11.34 44.49
C LEU A 344 -54.58 -10.49 45.72
N VAL A 345 -53.80 -9.43 45.94
CA VAL A 345 -54.00 -8.45 47.03
C VAL A 345 -55.33 -7.71 46.88
N GLU A 346 -55.76 -7.39 45.66
CA GLU A 346 -57.08 -6.79 45.41
C GLU A 346 -58.24 -7.79 45.56
N ALA A 347 -58.00 -9.09 45.33
CA ALA A 347 -59.03 -10.11 45.33
C ALA A 347 -59.31 -10.71 46.73
N ASP A 348 -58.36 -10.69 47.67
CA ASP A 348 -58.50 -11.35 48.97
C ASP A 348 -58.61 -10.38 50.16
N GLY A 349 -59.80 -10.34 50.77
CA GLY A 349 -60.10 -9.54 51.97
C GLY A 349 -60.06 -10.33 53.29
N GLN A 350 -59.63 -11.60 53.31
CA GLN A 350 -59.63 -12.43 54.53
C GLN A 350 -58.41 -13.39 54.65
N GLY A 351 -57.41 -12.91 55.38
CA GLY A 351 -56.42 -13.59 56.26
C GLY A 351 -56.17 -15.11 56.20
N ALA A 352 -54.86 -15.42 56.13
CA ALA A 352 -54.13 -16.64 56.50
C ALA A 352 -53.69 -17.60 55.37
N THR A 353 -54.24 -17.52 54.15
CA THR A 353 -53.68 -18.21 52.96
C THR A 353 -52.86 -17.30 52.04
N SER A 354 -53.05 -15.99 52.16
CA SER A 354 -52.35 -14.96 51.38
C SER A 354 -50.86 -14.87 51.72
N GLU A 355 -50.49 -14.89 53.02
CA GLU A 355 -49.08 -14.79 53.46
C GLU A 355 -48.19 -15.87 52.83
N THR A 356 -48.62 -17.13 52.81
CA THR A 356 -47.83 -18.22 52.21
C THR A 356 -47.64 -18.08 50.69
N ILE A 357 -48.61 -17.50 49.98
CA ILE A 357 -48.52 -17.29 48.53
C ILE A 357 -47.67 -16.06 48.23
N GLU A 358 -47.83 -14.99 49.01
CA GLU A 358 -46.98 -13.80 48.98
C GLU A 358 -45.51 -14.15 49.23
N ASP A 359 -45.21 -14.94 50.26
CA ASP A 359 -43.85 -15.39 50.57
C ASP A 359 -43.24 -16.20 49.41
N THR A 360 -44.01 -17.10 48.80
CA THR A 360 -43.53 -17.92 47.67
C THR A 360 -43.29 -17.08 46.41
N VAL A 361 -44.13 -16.07 46.16
CA VAL A 361 -43.98 -15.16 45.02
C VAL A 361 -42.85 -14.16 45.26
N GLU A 362 -42.63 -13.70 46.49
CA GLU A 362 -41.45 -12.92 46.86
C GLU A 362 -40.16 -13.73 46.67
N GLU A 363 -40.13 -15.00 47.06
CA GLU A 363 -38.96 -15.88 46.86
C GLU A 363 -38.63 -16.03 45.37
N ILE A 364 -39.63 -16.31 44.53
CA ILE A 364 -39.47 -16.38 43.06
C ILE A 364 -39.00 -15.04 42.48
N ARG A 365 -39.50 -13.93 43.03
CA ARG A 365 -39.14 -12.57 42.60
C ARG A 365 -37.69 -12.25 42.94
N GLU A 366 -37.24 -12.56 44.15
CA GLU A 366 -35.85 -12.36 44.58
C GLU A 366 -34.90 -13.18 43.72
N GLU A 367 -35.19 -14.47 43.49
CA GLU A 367 -34.41 -15.33 42.59
C GLU A 367 -34.33 -14.76 41.17
N LYS A 368 -35.45 -14.28 40.61
CA LYS A 368 -35.48 -13.72 39.24
C LYS A 368 -34.77 -12.38 39.14
N ASN A 369 -34.85 -11.52 40.15
CA ASN A 369 -34.12 -10.26 40.19
C ASN A 369 -32.61 -10.47 40.33
N GLU A 370 -32.18 -11.50 41.06
CA GLU A 370 -30.77 -11.88 41.14
C GLU A 370 -30.26 -12.42 39.79
N GLN A 371 -31.06 -13.26 39.12
CA GLN A 371 -30.76 -13.73 37.77
C GLN A 371 -30.67 -12.58 36.74
N ILE A 372 -31.60 -11.62 36.79
CA ILE A 372 -31.57 -10.42 35.94
C ILE A 372 -30.28 -9.64 36.17
N ARG A 373 -29.86 -9.44 37.43
CA ARG A 373 -28.64 -8.69 37.75
C ARG A 373 -27.39 -9.38 37.19
N SER A 374 -27.28 -10.70 37.37
CA SER A 374 -26.18 -11.50 36.83
C SER A 374 -26.11 -11.43 35.29
N LEU A 375 -27.25 -11.55 34.60
CA LEU A 375 -27.30 -11.45 33.14
C LEU A 375 -26.95 -10.03 32.65
N GLN A 376 -27.31 -8.99 33.41
CA GLN A 376 -26.94 -7.60 33.09
C GLN A 376 -25.43 -7.37 33.22
N GLU A 377 -24.81 -7.91 34.27
CA GLU A 377 -23.37 -7.84 34.50
C GLU A 377 -22.61 -8.56 33.38
N GLU A 378 -22.98 -9.80 33.05
CA GLU A 378 -22.38 -10.57 31.94
C GLU A 378 -22.52 -9.85 30.58
N ASN A 379 -23.70 -9.28 30.30
CA ASN A 379 -23.93 -8.56 29.06
C ASN A 379 -23.10 -7.26 28.98
N GLN A 380 -22.90 -6.59 30.11
CA GLN A 380 -22.09 -5.37 30.17
C GLN A 380 -20.60 -5.69 29.97
N GLU A 381 -20.08 -6.73 30.64
CA GLU A 381 -18.69 -7.19 30.47
C GLU A 381 -18.42 -7.59 29.02
N LEU A 382 -19.27 -8.42 28.42
CA LEU A 382 -19.10 -8.84 27.02
C LEU A 382 -19.17 -7.67 26.04
N ARG A 383 -19.98 -6.65 26.31
CA ARG A 383 -20.02 -5.43 25.47
C ARG A 383 -18.74 -4.64 25.56
N GLN A 384 -18.14 -4.53 26.75
CA GLN A 384 -16.87 -3.87 26.94
C GLN A 384 -15.76 -4.62 26.18
N GLU A 385 -15.66 -5.93 26.34
CA GLU A 385 -14.64 -6.72 25.63
C GLU A 385 -14.84 -6.71 24.10
N ASN A 386 -16.09 -6.68 23.61
CA ASN A 386 -16.34 -6.50 22.17
C ASN A 386 -15.88 -5.14 21.65
N GLN A 387 -16.05 -4.08 22.45
CA GLN A 387 -15.57 -2.76 22.06
C GLN A 387 -14.05 -2.74 21.94
N GLU A 388 -13.35 -3.38 22.87
CA GLU A 388 -11.89 -3.53 22.82
C GLU A 388 -11.43 -4.33 21.59
N LEU A 389 -12.10 -5.45 21.29
CA LEU A 389 -11.82 -6.25 20.10
C LEU A 389 -12.09 -5.48 18.79
N ARG A 390 -13.19 -4.74 18.71
CA ARG A 390 -13.49 -3.89 17.54
C ARG A 390 -12.41 -2.85 17.32
N ASN A 391 -12.00 -2.16 18.39
CA ASN A 391 -10.92 -1.19 18.33
C ASN A 391 -9.62 -1.86 17.84
N ARG A 392 -9.32 -3.07 18.32
CA ARG A 392 -8.11 -3.79 17.91
C ARG A 392 -8.13 -4.22 16.44
N VAL A 393 -9.25 -4.75 15.95
CA VAL A 393 -9.43 -5.08 14.53
C VAL A 393 -9.28 -3.82 13.68
N GLN A 394 -9.94 -2.74 14.08
CA GLN A 394 -9.88 -1.47 13.38
C GLN A 394 -8.46 -0.87 13.38
N GLU A 395 -7.71 -0.93 14.48
CA GLU A 395 -6.31 -0.49 14.53
C GLU A 395 -5.42 -1.27 13.54
N LEU A 396 -5.59 -2.59 13.46
CA LEU A 396 -4.82 -3.44 12.56
C LEU A 396 -5.17 -3.14 11.09
N GLU A 397 -6.46 -2.99 10.78
CA GLU A 397 -6.94 -2.58 9.46
C GLU A 397 -6.44 -1.18 9.09
N GLN A 398 -6.57 -0.21 9.98
CA GLN A 398 -6.07 1.14 9.77
C GLN A 398 -4.57 1.17 9.60
N THR A 399 -3.81 0.33 10.30
CA THR A 399 -2.36 0.25 10.11
C THR A 399 -2.03 -0.24 8.70
N ALA A 400 -2.78 -1.22 8.19
CA ALA A 400 -2.66 -1.68 6.81
C ALA A 400 -3.01 -0.56 5.80
N ASP A 401 -4.13 0.13 6.00
CA ASP A 401 -4.57 1.24 5.14
C ASP A 401 -3.65 2.47 5.22
N HIS A 402 -3.02 2.70 6.38
CA HIS A 402 -2.13 3.84 6.59
C HIS A 402 -0.78 3.63 5.91
N VAL A 403 -0.28 2.39 5.86
CA VAL A 403 0.87 2.05 5.03
C VAL A 403 0.57 2.38 3.57
N GLU A 404 -0.56 1.93 3.05
CA GLU A 404 -1.01 2.23 1.68
C GLU A 404 -1.21 3.74 1.44
N SER A 405 -1.73 4.48 2.43
CA SER A 405 -1.93 5.92 2.34
C SER A 405 -0.64 6.73 2.39
N VAL A 406 0.34 6.31 3.20
CA VAL A 406 1.68 6.92 3.23
C VAL A 406 2.40 6.72 1.89
N GLU A 407 2.18 5.57 1.27
CA GLU A 407 2.67 5.27 -0.07
C GLU A 407 2.03 6.16 -1.13
N ALA A 408 0.70 6.32 -1.11
CA ALA A 408 -0.02 7.25 -1.98
C ALA A 408 0.38 8.73 -1.74
N LEU A 409 0.69 9.13 -0.51
CA LEU A 409 1.22 10.46 -0.19
C LEU A 409 2.61 10.67 -0.81
N ASN A 410 3.45 9.64 -0.84
CA ASN A 410 4.73 9.69 -1.54
C ASN A 410 4.55 9.92 -3.04
N GLU A 411 3.58 9.24 -3.66
CA GLU A 411 3.25 9.47 -5.07
C GLU A 411 2.85 10.93 -5.32
N ASN A 412 1.97 11.48 -4.48
CA ASN A 412 1.54 12.87 -4.56
C ASN A 412 2.69 13.87 -4.33
N ILE A 413 3.59 13.61 -3.39
CA ILE A 413 4.77 14.46 -3.15
C ILE A 413 5.69 14.46 -4.37
N GLU A 414 5.84 13.32 -5.04
CA GLU A 414 6.62 13.23 -6.26
C GLU A 414 5.95 13.94 -7.44
N GLU A 415 4.62 13.88 -7.57
CA GLU A 415 3.85 14.64 -8.56
C GLU A 415 3.94 16.15 -8.33
N VAL A 416 3.82 16.59 -7.08
CA VAL A 416 3.94 18.01 -6.70
C VAL A 416 5.37 18.50 -6.94
N SER A 417 6.38 17.71 -6.56
CA SER A 417 7.78 17.99 -6.85
C SER A 417 8.03 18.10 -8.36
N GLU A 418 7.36 17.26 -9.16
CA GLU A 418 7.41 17.27 -10.63
C GLU A 418 6.76 18.51 -11.23
N ALA A 419 5.60 18.91 -10.74
CA ALA A 419 4.94 20.14 -11.15
C ALA A 419 5.82 21.36 -10.84
N TYR A 420 6.48 21.36 -9.68
CA TYR A 420 7.38 22.42 -9.25
C TYR A 420 8.66 22.49 -10.12
N LEU A 421 9.30 21.35 -10.42
CA LEU A 421 10.46 21.27 -11.30
C LEU A 421 10.14 21.72 -12.73
N ARG A 422 9.00 21.26 -13.29
CA ARG A 422 8.54 21.71 -14.62
C ARG A 422 8.26 23.20 -14.66
N LEU A 423 7.68 23.75 -13.60
CA LEU A 423 7.42 25.17 -13.48
C LEU A 423 8.74 25.96 -13.38
N GLY A 424 9.73 25.45 -12.66
CA GLY A 424 11.08 26.01 -12.59
C GLY A 424 11.75 26.07 -13.96
N GLU A 425 11.78 24.95 -14.69
CA GLU A 425 12.33 24.88 -16.05
C GLU A 425 11.59 25.83 -17.02
N ALA A 426 10.26 25.86 -16.98
CA ALA A 426 9.45 26.74 -17.84
C ALA A 426 9.62 28.23 -17.54
N LEU A 427 9.91 28.58 -16.29
CA LEU A 427 10.13 29.96 -15.83
C LEU A 427 11.61 30.38 -15.87
N GLY A 428 12.54 29.47 -16.20
CA GLY A 428 13.98 29.72 -16.18
C GLY A 428 14.51 30.02 -14.76
N LEU A 429 13.81 29.53 -13.75
CA LEU A 429 14.23 29.58 -12.34
C LEU A 429 14.99 28.29 -12.04
N ASP A 430 16.10 28.40 -11.32
CA ASP A 430 16.81 27.24 -10.76
C ASP A 430 16.11 26.90 -9.43
N PRO A 431 15.23 25.88 -9.38
CA PRO A 431 14.49 25.57 -8.16
C PRO A 431 15.50 25.11 -7.11
N GLN A 432 15.45 25.66 -5.89
CA GLN A 432 16.39 25.26 -4.84
C GLN A 432 16.13 23.80 -4.44
N GLU A 433 17.00 22.89 -4.89
CA GLU A 433 16.97 21.45 -4.58
C GLU A 433 16.81 21.17 -3.07
N ASN A 434 17.29 22.07 -2.21
CA ASN A 434 17.26 21.93 -0.75
C ASN A 434 15.87 21.78 -0.13
N GLU A 435 14.83 22.46 -0.62
CA GLU A 435 13.49 22.36 0.01
C GLU A 435 12.80 21.03 -0.31
N ILE A 436 13.02 20.51 -1.52
CA ILE A 436 12.51 19.19 -1.94
C ILE A 436 13.27 18.08 -1.22
N GLU A 437 14.60 18.23 -1.06
CA GLU A 437 15.44 17.27 -0.33
C GLU A 437 15.05 17.21 1.16
N GLN A 438 14.80 18.36 1.80
CA GLN A 438 14.37 18.43 3.20
C GLN A 438 12.99 17.79 3.43
N LEU A 439 12.04 18.00 2.51
CA LEU A 439 10.73 17.34 2.57
C LEU A 439 10.88 15.82 2.43
N ARG A 440 11.76 15.35 1.53
CA ARG A 440 12.05 13.92 1.35
C ARG A 440 12.71 13.29 2.58
N GLU A 441 13.74 13.92 3.14
CA GLU A 441 14.39 13.44 4.37
C GLU A 441 13.40 13.37 5.53
N ARG A 442 12.49 14.34 5.63
CA ARG A 442 11.45 14.36 6.67
C ARG A 442 10.47 13.20 6.51
N VAL A 443 10.05 12.90 5.28
CA VAL A 443 9.17 11.75 4.99
C VAL A 443 9.87 10.43 5.26
N GLU A 444 11.13 10.27 4.85
CA GLU A 444 11.91 9.05 5.13
C GLU A 444 12.11 8.86 6.65
N THR A 445 12.29 9.95 7.40
CA THR A 445 12.36 9.89 8.87
C THR A 445 11.03 9.42 9.47
N LEU A 446 9.91 9.96 9.00
CA LEU A 446 8.57 9.55 9.44
C LEU A 446 8.28 8.08 9.09
N GLN A 447 8.73 7.59 7.94
CA GLN A 447 8.62 6.16 7.56
C GLN A 447 9.44 5.25 8.47
N LYS A 448 10.65 5.67 8.85
CA LYS A 448 11.48 4.93 9.83
C LYS A 448 10.84 4.93 11.22
N GLU A 449 10.23 6.03 11.63
CA GLU A 449 9.48 6.09 12.89
C GLU A 449 8.23 5.20 12.85
N LEU A 450 7.53 5.12 11.71
CA LEU A 450 6.36 4.26 11.51
C LEU A 450 6.71 2.76 11.50
N SER A 451 7.76 2.38 10.76
CA SER A 451 8.24 0.99 10.69
C SER A 451 8.88 0.52 11.99
N ALA A 452 9.44 1.43 12.80
CA ALA A 452 9.89 1.12 14.14
C ALA A 452 8.71 0.83 15.11
N GLN A 453 7.52 1.39 14.86
CA GLN A 453 6.32 1.07 15.64
C GLN A 453 5.73 -0.30 15.25
N SER A 454 5.83 -0.72 13.98
CA SER A 454 5.39 -2.06 13.55
C SER A 454 6.36 -3.19 13.91
N ASN A 455 7.65 -2.91 14.11
CA ASN A 455 8.70 -3.88 14.45
C ASN A 455 8.89 -4.14 15.95
N THR A 456 8.00 -3.69 16.81
CA THR A 456 8.06 -4.11 18.22
C THR A 456 7.42 -5.50 18.32
N PRO A 457 8.15 -6.56 18.69
CA PRO A 457 7.52 -7.83 19.03
C PRO A 457 6.55 -7.54 20.16
N THR A 458 5.29 -7.98 20.01
CA THR A 458 4.35 -8.05 21.12
C THR A 458 4.89 -9.07 22.11
N GLU A 459 5.90 -8.69 22.90
CA GLU A 459 6.09 -9.28 24.21
C GLU A 459 4.78 -9.07 24.96
N GLN A 460 4.21 -10.18 25.44
CA GLN A 460 3.07 -10.16 26.34
C GLN A 460 3.25 -9.03 27.35
N PRO A 461 2.35 -8.03 27.41
CA PRO A 461 2.36 -7.11 28.51
C PRO A 461 1.89 -7.89 29.74
N SER A 462 2.85 -8.23 30.56
CA SER A 462 2.69 -8.42 31.99
C SER A 462 1.70 -7.40 32.56
N GLU A 463 0.82 -7.88 33.43
CA GLU A 463 0.00 -7.11 34.36
C GLU A 463 0.75 -5.85 34.85
N THR A 464 0.44 -4.71 34.24
CA THR A 464 0.48 -3.33 34.78
C THR A 464 0.58 -2.33 33.62
N ALA A 465 -0.55 -2.06 32.98
CA ALA A 465 -0.78 -0.78 32.31
C ALA A 465 -2.17 -0.33 32.77
N GLU A 466 -2.20 0.49 33.82
CA GLU A 466 -3.39 1.20 34.24
C GLU A 466 -3.90 2.01 33.04
N GLY A 467 -5.08 1.67 32.53
CA GLY A 467 -5.83 2.58 31.66
C GLY A 467 -6.06 3.87 32.45
N SER A 468 -5.52 4.99 31.95
CA SER A 468 -5.77 6.27 32.58
C SER A 468 -7.21 6.68 32.29
N VAL A 469 -8.12 6.27 33.16
CA VAL A 469 -9.48 6.81 33.23
C VAL A 469 -9.36 8.29 33.54
N HIS A 470 -9.49 9.13 32.51
CA HIS A 470 -9.42 10.57 32.71
C HIS A 470 -10.68 11.05 33.42
N THR A 471 -10.51 11.50 34.67
CA THR A 471 -11.61 12.11 35.41
C THR A 471 -11.99 13.46 34.80
N TYR A 472 -13.23 13.92 34.98
CA TYR A 472 -13.66 15.25 34.53
C TYR A 472 -12.74 16.37 35.04
N GLN A 473 -12.14 16.21 36.22
CA GLN A 473 -11.17 17.16 36.77
C GLN A 473 -9.84 17.17 36.00
N GLU A 474 -9.32 15.99 35.64
CA GLU A 474 -8.11 15.89 34.83
C GLU A 474 -8.32 16.49 33.43
N PHE A 475 -9.43 16.16 32.79
CA PHE A 475 -9.79 16.69 31.48
C PHE A 475 -9.88 18.22 31.48
N LEU A 476 -10.57 18.80 32.46
CA LEU A 476 -10.70 20.25 32.56
C LEU A 476 -9.40 20.92 33.02
N SER A 477 -8.48 20.22 33.67
CA SER A 477 -7.18 20.79 34.04
C SER A 477 -6.17 20.84 32.88
N ASP A 478 -6.47 20.19 31.76
CA ASP A 478 -5.58 20.12 30.61
C ASP A 478 -5.46 21.47 29.88
N GLU A 479 -4.22 21.83 29.51
CA GLU A 479 -3.90 23.10 28.88
C GLU A 479 -4.59 23.28 27.52
N ALA A 480 -4.63 22.23 26.68
CA ALA A 480 -5.28 22.29 25.37
C ALA A 480 -6.80 22.43 25.50
N ILE A 481 -7.39 21.84 26.54
CA ILE A 481 -8.81 21.96 26.85
C ILE A 481 -9.14 23.36 27.39
N GLN A 482 -8.29 23.92 28.26
CA GLN A 482 -8.45 25.29 28.76
C GLN A 482 -8.40 26.34 27.65
N ASP A 483 -7.53 26.17 26.66
CA ASP A 483 -7.45 27.06 25.49
C ASP A 483 -8.72 26.99 24.63
N LYS A 484 -9.24 25.78 24.41
CA LYS A 484 -10.49 25.55 23.69
C LYS A 484 -11.69 26.13 24.44
N ILE A 485 -11.76 25.97 25.77
CA ILE A 485 -12.80 26.57 26.63
C ILE A 485 -12.74 28.10 26.57
N THR A 486 -11.53 28.67 26.64
CA THR A 486 -11.33 30.12 26.56
C THR A 486 -11.81 30.67 25.21
N SER A 487 -11.42 30.00 24.12
CA SER A 487 -11.89 30.34 22.77
C SER A 487 -13.42 30.21 22.63
N ALA A 488 -14.03 29.21 23.27
CA ALA A 488 -15.48 29.04 23.29
C ALA A 488 -16.20 30.17 24.04
N LYS A 489 -15.59 30.70 25.12
CA LYS A 489 -16.12 31.86 25.87
C LYS A 489 -16.08 33.13 25.03
N ASP A 490 -15.03 33.33 24.22
CA ASP A 490 -14.86 34.53 23.40
C ASP A 490 -15.86 34.61 22.24
N GLU A 491 -16.31 33.46 21.71
CA GLU A 491 -17.29 33.40 20.62
C GLU A 491 -18.74 33.23 21.08
N ALA A 492 -18.96 32.75 22.31
CA ALA A 492 -20.31 32.57 22.82
C ALA A 492 -21.02 33.91 23.08
N THR A 493 -22.34 33.93 22.89
CA THR A 493 -23.19 35.10 23.18
C THR A 493 -23.00 35.64 24.62
N SER A 494 -22.65 34.77 25.57
CA SER A 494 -22.19 35.17 26.90
C SER A 494 -21.30 34.07 27.52
N PRO A 495 -20.10 34.42 28.02
CA PRO A 495 -19.17 33.48 28.68
C PRO A 495 -19.78 32.71 29.85
N ARG A 496 -20.75 33.32 30.56
CA ARG A 496 -21.43 32.73 31.71
C ARG A 496 -22.13 31.41 31.37
N TYR A 497 -22.64 31.25 30.14
CA TYR A 497 -23.33 30.02 29.74
C TYR A 497 -22.37 28.88 29.43
N VAL A 498 -21.17 29.18 28.94
CA VAL A 498 -20.10 28.19 28.70
C VAL A 498 -19.62 27.61 30.03
N GLU A 499 -19.34 28.47 31.01
CA GLU A 499 -19.01 28.01 32.38
C GLU A 499 -20.16 27.24 33.02
N GLY A 500 -21.39 27.67 32.74
CA GLY A 500 -22.61 27.03 33.21
C GLY A 500 -22.78 25.58 32.75
N VAL A 501 -22.53 25.31 31.47
CA VAL A 501 -22.60 23.95 30.90
C VAL A 501 -21.58 23.05 31.58
N ILE A 502 -20.32 23.50 31.70
CA ILE A 502 -19.25 22.73 32.35
C ILE A 502 -19.58 22.46 33.82
N THR A 503 -20.08 23.48 34.53
CA THR A 503 -20.47 23.35 35.95
C THR A 503 -21.60 22.35 36.13
N ALA A 504 -22.59 22.34 35.24
CA ALA A 504 -23.70 21.39 35.29
C ALA A 504 -23.23 19.94 35.06
N ILE A 505 -22.37 19.70 34.06
CA ILE A 505 -21.78 18.37 33.82
C ILE A 505 -20.96 17.91 35.05
N MET A 506 -20.14 18.80 35.62
CA MET A 506 -19.37 18.50 36.83
C MET A 506 -20.21 18.21 38.07
N ALA A 507 -21.37 18.89 38.21
CA ALA A 507 -22.26 18.71 39.36
C ALA A 507 -23.00 17.37 39.32
N HIS A 508 -23.35 16.91 38.11
CA HIS A 508 -24.05 15.64 37.88
C HIS A 508 -23.11 14.44 37.76
N ASN A 509 -21.87 14.65 37.29
CA ASN A 509 -20.88 13.60 37.06
C ASN A 509 -21.41 12.46 36.13
N GLU A 510 -22.28 12.84 35.20
CA GLU A 510 -22.91 12.02 34.17
C GLU A 510 -23.39 12.93 33.02
N PRO A 511 -23.71 12.39 31.82
CA PRO A 511 -24.27 13.17 30.72
C PRO A 511 -25.54 13.93 31.11
N VAL A 512 -25.60 15.22 30.78
CA VAL A 512 -26.73 16.09 31.15
C VAL A 512 -27.52 16.57 29.94
N THR A 513 -28.81 16.76 30.14
CA THR A 513 -29.74 17.29 29.14
C THR A 513 -29.77 18.81 29.15
N TYR A 514 -30.29 19.41 28.08
CA TYR A 514 -30.41 20.87 27.96
C TYR A 514 -31.36 21.47 29.01
N GLU A 515 -32.33 20.69 29.47
CA GLU A 515 -33.28 21.06 30.52
C GLU A 515 -32.59 21.06 31.89
N GLN A 516 -31.80 20.03 32.21
CA GLN A 516 -30.99 19.96 33.43
C GLN A 516 -29.98 21.12 33.51
N ILE A 517 -29.29 21.45 32.42
CA ILE A 517 -28.37 22.60 32.38
C ILE A 517 -29.12 23.92 32.60
N ALA A 518 -30.33 24.07 32.02
CA ALA A 518 -31.13 25.28 32.16
C ALA A 518 -31.66 25.47 33.59
N ASP A 519 -32.05 24.38 34.24
CA ASP A 519 -32.51 24.35 35.63
C ASP A 519 -31.37 24.71 36.60
N GLU A 520 -30.18 24.13 36.41
CA GLU A 520 -28.98 24.42 37.22
C GLU A 520 -28.54 25.90 37.09
N LEU A 521 -28.72 26.47 35.88
CA LEU A 521 -28.43 27.88 35.61
C LEU A 521 -29.56 28.85 35.99
N ASN A 522 -30.71 28.31 36.44
CA ASN A 522 -31.93 29.05 36.76
C ASN A 522 -32.40 29.97 35.63
N ILE A 523 -32.44 29.43 34.40
CA ILE A 523 -32.84 30.16 33.18
C ILE A 523 -34.05 29.54 32.51
N SER A 524 -34.99 30.37 32.08
CA SER A 524 -36.28 29.93 31.51
C SER A 524 -36.21 29.55 30.01
N SER A 525 -35.03 29.53 29.40
CA SER A 525 -34.87 29.29 27.96
C SER A 525 -33.61 28.49 27.65
N THR A 526 -33.78 27.38 26.94
CA THR A 526 -32.72 26.47 26.47
C THR A 526 -31.95 27.00 25.25
N GLY A 527 -32.37 28.13 24.65
CA GLY A 527 -31.70 28.70 23.48
C GLY A 527 -30.27 29.16 23.76
N HIS A 528 -30.03 29.75 24.94
CA HIS A 528 -28.69 30.17 25.35
C HIS A 528 -27.80 28.98 25.70
N VAL A 529 -28.38 27.93 26.30
CA VAL A 529 -27.70 26.65 26.55
C VAL A 529 -27.27 26.02 25.23
N ALA A 530 -28.15 25.97 24.23
CA ALA A 530 -27.82 25.41 22.93
C ALA A 530 -26.69 26.15 22.22
N SER A 531 -26.67 27.49 22.32
CA SER A 531 -25.56 28.28 21.79
C SER A 531 -24.23 27.94 22.48
N ALA A 532 -24.22 27.77 23.81
CA ALA A 532 -23.02 27.46 24.57
C ALA A 532 -22.52 26.03 24.30
N VAL A 533 -23.42 25.06 24.27
CA VAL A 533 -23.09 23.67 23.93
C VAL A 533 -22.56 23.59 22.50
N ASN A 534 -23.12 24.32 21.53
CA ASN A 534 -22.59 24.36 20.16
C ASN A 534 -21.16 24.93 20.11
N ALA A 535 -20.89 26.00 20.88
CA ALA A 535 -19.56 26.61 20.94
C ALA A 535 -18.51 25.66 21.54
N LEU A 536 -18.87 24.89 22.55
CA LEU A 536 -18.02 23.86 23.16
C LEU A 536 -17.85 22.63 22.24
N HIS A 537 -18.93 22.19 21.60
CA HIS A 537 -18.92 21.00 20.75
C HIS A 537 -18.14 21.20 19.45
N SER A 538 -18.24 22.37 18.84
CA SER A 538 -17.42 22.72 17.65
C SER A 538 -15.92 22.78 17.90
N ARG A 539 -15.50 22.64 19.16
CA ARG A 539 -14.12 22.63 19.62
C ARG A 539 -13.75 21.32 20.32
N ASP A 540 -14.60 20.30 20.21
CA ASP A 540 -14.40 18.97 20.80
C ASP A 540 -14.25 18.99 22.32
N VAL A 541 -14.75 20.03 23.01
CA VAL A 541 -14.74 20.06 24.49
C VAL A 541 -15.85 19.22 25.08
N VAL A 542 -16.99 19.13 24.37
CA VAL A 542 -18.14 18.33 24.76
C VAL A 542 -18.63 17.47 23.60
N THR A 543 -19.13 16.28 23.92
CA THR A 543 -19.83 15.40 22.98
C THR A 543 -21.33 15.59 23.11
N LYS A 544 -22.07 15.13 22.08
CA LYS A 544 -23.53 15.12 22.07
C LYS A 544 -24.01 13.74 21.67
N SER A 545 -24.80 13.12 22.52
CA SER A 545 -25.45 11.85 22.23
C SER A 545 -26.97 12.05 22.15
N LYS A 546 -27.64 11.21 21.37
CA LYS A 546 -29.10 11.20 21.30
C LYS A 546 -29.63 9.96 22.01
N ASN A 547 -30.38 10.18 23.07
CA ASN A 547 -31.10 9.14 23.79
C ASN A 547 -32.60 9.29 23.51
N GLY A 548 -33.09 8.57 22.50
CA GLY A 548 -34.47 8.72 22.00
C GLY A 548 -34.75 10.10 21.39
N ARG A 549 -35.60 10.90 22.05
CA ARG A 549 -35.94 12.28 21.63
C ARG A 549 -35.15 13.36 22.37
N VAL A 550 -34.30 12.97 23.31
CA VAL A 550 -33.54 13.88 24.19
C VAL A 550 -32.08 13.91 23.74
N THR A 551 -31.46 15.08 23.79
CA THR A 551 -30.02 15.24 23.52
C THR A 551 -29.29 15.41 24.85
N GLU A 552 -28.35 14.52 25.11
CA GLU A 552 -27.45 14.54 26.24
C GLU A 552 -26.10 15.13 25.82
N VAL A 553 -25.42 15.77 26.76
CA VAL A 553 -24.16 16.48 26.58
C VAL A 553 -23.21 16.03 27.68
N ASP A 554 -22.00 15.65 27.30
CA ASP A 554 -20.94 15.29 28.25
C ASP A 554 -19.58 15.88 27.84
N LEU A 555 -18.60 15.91 28.74
CA LEU A 555 -17.22 16.25 28.44
C LEU A 555 -16.60 15.18 27.54
N ASN A 556 -15.79 15.62 26.57
CA ASN A 556 -15.14 14.72 25.63
C ASN A 556 -13.88 14.06 26.22
N ILE A 557 -14.03 13.33 27.33
CA ILE A 557 -12.89 12.78 28.08
C ILE A 557 -12.10 11.71 27.31
N ASP A 558 -12.76 10.98 26.42
CA ASP A 558 -12.16 9.85 25.69
C ASP A 558 -11.18 10.34 24.61
N ASP A 559 -11.46 11.50 24.00
CA ASP A 559 -10.62 12.05 22.92
C ASP A 559 -9.47 12.95 23.44
N LEU A 560 -9.19 12.97 24.75
CA LEU A 560 -8.18 13.87 25.32
C LEU A 560 -6.79 13.69 24.67
N GLY A 561 -6.42 12.44 24.35
CA GLY A 561 -5.17 12.12 23.65
C GLY A 561 -5.10 12.72 22.24
N GLU A 562 -6.18 12.61 21.46
CA GLU A 562 -6.27 13.18 20.12
C GLU A 562 -6.25 14.71 20.15
N ILE A 563 -6.95 15.31 21.13
CA ILE A 563 -6.99 16.77 21.32
C ILE A 563 -5.60 17.31 21.64
N ARG A 564 -4.82 16.63 22.50
CA ARG A 564 -3.42 16.97 22.79
C ARG A 564 -2.54 16.88 21.54
N ALA A 565 -2.67 15.80 20.77
CA ALA A 565 -1.91 15.61 19.54
C ALA A 565 -2.23 16.71 18.51
N ALA A 566 -3.50 17.10 18.38
CA ALA A 566 -3.93 18.19 17.51
C ALA A 566 -3.38 19.55 17.97
N ALA A 567 -3.38 19.82 19.28
CA ALA A 567 -2.80 21.05 19.84
C ALA A 567 -1.28 21.13 19.61
N ALA A 568 -0.55 20.02 19.81
CA ALA A 568 0.89 19.95 19.55
C ALA A 568 1.22 20.20 18.07
N ARG A 569 0.45 19.61 17.14
CA ARG A 569 0.60 19.86 15.68
C ARG A 569 0.37 21.33 15.33
N ARG A 570 -0.62 21.97 15.96
CA ARG A 570 -0.93 23.39 15.74
C ARG A 570 0.18 24.30 16.26
N ALA A 571 0.68 24.05 17.48
CA ALA A 571 1.79 24.79 18.05
C ALA A 571 3.06 24.68 17.19
N ALA A 572 3.38 23.47 16.71
CA ALA A 572 4.50 23.25 15.80
C ALA A 572 4.34 23.99 14.47
N SER A 573 3.12 24.06 13.92
CA SER A 573 2.81 24.79 12.68
C SER A 573 2.90 26.30 12.87
N GLU A 574 2.41 26.84 13.99
CA GLU A 574 2.51 28.27 14.32
C GLU A 574 3.96 28.69 14.58
N GLU A 575 4.78 27.84 15.22
CA GLU A 575 6.21 28.07 15.38
C GLU A 575 6.94 28.09 14.03
N LEU A 576 6.62 27.15 13.13
CA LEU A 576 7.15 27.10 11.77
C LEU A 576 6.79 28.37 10.97
N MET A 577 5.52 28.80 11.04
CA MET A 577 5.03 30.02 10.38
C MET A 577 5.61 31.31 10.98
N SER A 578 6.04 31.29 12.24
CA SER A 578 6.75 32.42 12.87
C SER A 578 8.24 32.48 12.52
N SER A 579 8.79 31.36 12.03
CA SER A 579 10.20 31.21 11.64
C SER A 579 10.47 31.49 10.15
N ILE A 580 9.40 31.64 9.35
CA ILE A 580 9.38 32.11 7.96
C ILE A 580 9.09 33.61 7.94
#